data_AF-A0A944DRJ7-F1
#
_entry.id   AF-A0A944DRJ7-F1
#
_cell.length_a   1.000
_cell.length_b   1.000
_cell.length_c   1.000
_cell.angle_alpha   90.00
_cell.angle_beta   90.00
_cell.angle_gamma   90.00
#
_symmetry.space_group_name_H-M   'P 1'
#
loop_
_entity.id
_entity.type
_entity.pdbx_description
1 polymer ?
#
loop_
_entity_poly.entity_id
_entity_poly.type
_entity_poly.pdbx_seq_one_letter_code
_entity_poly.pdbx_strand_id
1 'polypeptide(L)' 'MRDRLLTVGQAAEILGTTERFPRRLIAERRIAFVKVGRHVRIPESALASFVDAHTVQPITTRPRFRAVA' A
#
# COMPACT_ATOMS: atom_id res chain seq x y z
N MET A 1 6.63 -12.76 14.82
CA MET A 1 7.67 -11.75 14.56
C MET A 1 7.10 -10.37 14.84
N ARG A 2 7.88 -9.42 15.38
CA ARG A 2 7.41 -8.04 15.55
C ARG A 2 7.39 -7.38 14.17
N ASP A 3 6.25 -6.81 13.79
CA ASP A 3 6.12 -6.09 12.54
C ASP A 3 7.02 -4.84 12.54
N ARG A 4 7.63 -4.54 11.40
CA ARG A 4 8.57 -3.41 11.28
C ARG A 4 7.78 -2.11 11.30
N LEU A 5 8.20 -1.17 12.14
CA LEU A 5 7.55 0.12 12.29
C LEU A 5 8.25 1.18 11.44
N LEU A 6 7.64 1.53 10.32
CA LEU A 6 8.11 2.51 9.35
C LEU A 6 7.78 3.93 9.79
N THR A 7 8.64 4.88 9.43
CA THR A 7 8.28 6.31 9.47
C THR A 7 7.37 6.67 8.30
N VAL A 8 6.75 7.85 8.36
CA VAL A 8 5.98 8.40 7.23
C VAL A 8 6.84 8.53 5.97
N GLY A 9 8.09 8.98 6.10
CA GLY A 9 9.04 9.07 4.98
C GLY A 9 9.36 7.71 4.37
N GLN A 10 9.65 6.70 5.20
CA GLN A 10 9.91 5.34 4.72
C GLN A 10 8.70 4.72 4.02
N ALA A 11 7.49 4.94 4.56
CA ALA A 11 6.27 4.48 3.89
C ALA A 11 6.06 5.19 2.54
N ALA A 12 6.43 6.47 2.44
CA ALA A 12 6.37 7.22 1.19
C ALA A 12 7.35 6.65 0.14
N GLU A 13 8.59 6.37 0.56
CA GLU A 13 9.61 5.73 -0.28
C GLU A 13 9.15 4.38 -0.81
N ILE A 14 8.59 3.52 0.05
CA ILE A 14 8.09 2.19 -0.35
C ILE A 14 6.93 2.30 -1.34
N LEU A 15 6.01 3.24 -1.14
CA LEU A 15 4.89 3.46 -2.05
C LEU A 15 5.28 4.22 -3.32
N GLY A 16 6.51 4.73 -3.43
CA GLY A 16 6.92 5.60 -4.53
C GLY A 16 6.14 6.92 -4.57
N THR A 17 5.70 7.42 -3.42
CA THR A 17 4.90 8.66 -3.29
C THR A 17 5.60 9.71 -2.43
N THR A 18 5.03 10.91 -2.33
CA THR A 18 5.49 11.93 -1.38
C THR A 18 4.88 11.72 0.01
N GLU A 19 5.52 12.24 1.07
CA GLU A 19 5.01 12.13 2.45
C GLU A 19 3.57 12.60 2.65
N ARG A 20 3.07 13.49 1.76
CA ARG A 20 1.69 13.96 1.80
C ARG A 20 0.69 12.80 1.65
N PHE A 21 1.04 11.78 0.87
CA PHE A 21 0.15 10.65 0.60
C PHE A 21 -0.02 9.74 1.83
N PRO A 22 1.04 9.20 2.47
CA PRO A 22 0.88 8.47 3.73
C PRO A 22 0.24 9.30 4.85
N ARG A 23 0.52 10.62 4.94
CA ARG A 23 -0.16 11.51 5.89
C ARG A 23 -1.68 11.57 5.64
N ARG A 24 -2.08 11.63 4.38
CA ARG A 24 -3.50 11.58 3.99
C ARG A 24 -4.13 10.23 4.36
N LEU A 25 -3.44 9.12 4.09
CA LEU A 25 -3.93 7.78 4.49
C LEU A 25 -4.15 7.67 6.00
N ILE A 26 -3.26 8.25 6.81
CA ILE A 26 -3.41 8.29 8.27
C ILE A 26 -4.59 9.18 8.68
N ALA A 27 -4.69 10.39 8.11
CA ALA A 27 -5.75 11.34 8.44
C ALA A 27 -7.15 10.80 8.08
N GLU A 28 -7.27 10.14 6.92
CA GLU A 28 -8.48 9.45 6.46
C GLU A 28 -8.70 8.08 7.15
N ARG A 29 -7.77 7.64 8.01
CA ARG A 29 -7.78 6.33 8.69
C ARG A 29 -7.88 5.13 7.74
N ARG A 30 -7.26 5.24 6.56
CA ARG A 30 -7.23 4.18 5.53
C ARG A 30 -6.19 3.09 5.79
N ILE A 31 -5.24 3.35 6.68
CA ILE A 31 -4.21 2.38 7.11
C ILE A 31 -4.11 2.37 8.65
N ALA A 32 -3.71 1.23 9.21
CA ALA A 32 -3.37 1.15 10.62
C ALA A 32 -2.08 1.93 10.90
N PHE A 33 -2.03 2.62 12.04
CA PHE A 33 -0.85 3.35 12.49
C PHE A 33 -0.71 3.24 14.01
N VAL A 34 0.53 3.33 14.47
CA VAL A 34 0.89 3.33 15.88
C VAL A 34 1.30 4.75 16.27
N LYS A 35 0.65 5.28 17.30
CA LYS A 35 1.01 6.59 17.86
C LYS A 35 2.07 6.40 18.95
N VAL A 36 3.22 7.02 18.75
CA VAL A 36 4.36 7.00 19.69
C VAL A 36 4.66 8.43 20.12
N GLY A 37 3.87 8.92 21.08
CA GLY A 37 3.87 10.33 21.48
C GLY A 37 3.49 11.24 20.30
N ARG A 38 4.42 12.13 19.92
CA ARG A 38 4.26 13.00 18.73
C ARG A 38 4.55 12.30 17.40
N HIS A 39 5.20 11.14 17.43
CA HIS A 39 5.61 10.42 16.23
C HIS A 39 4.53 9.43 15.81
N VAL A 40 4.36 9.27 14.50
CA VAL A 40 3.49 8.24 13.92
C VAL A 40 4.37 7.19 13.27
N ARG A 41 4.08 5.92 13.56
CA ARG A 41 4.73 4.77 12.95
C ARG A 41 3.70 3.95 12.20
N ILE A 42 4.09 3.44 11.04
CA ILE A 42 3.23 2.64 10.17
C ILE A 42 3.76 1.20 10.22
N PRO A 43 2.94 0.21 10.61
CA PRO A 43 3.32 -1.19 10.50
C PRO A 43 3.53 -1.55 9.02
N GLU A 44 4.62 -2.24 8.70
CA GLU A 44 4.90 -2.70 7.34
C GLU A 44 3.77 -3.60 6.81
N SER A 45 3.18 -4.44 7.67
CA SER A 45 2.04 -5.29 7.28
C SER A 45 0.79 -4.49 6.91
N ALA A 46 0.59 -3.33 7.56
CA ALA A 46 -0.54 -2.44 7.24
C ALA A 46 -0.37 -1.79 5.87
N LEU A 47 0.87 -1.47 5.50
CA LEU A 47 1.19 -0.96 4.17
C LEU A 47 1.02 -2.04 3.10
N ALA A 48 1.51 -3.25 3.35
CA ALA A 48 1.33 -4.39 2.47
C ALA A 48 -0.17 -4.68 2.23
N SER A 49 -0.97 -4.74 3.31
CA SER A 49 -2.42 -4.94 3.22
C SER A 49 -3.11 -3.84 2.41
N PHE A 50 -2.64 -2.60 2.52
CA PHE A 50 -3.15 -1.50 1.71
C PHE A 50 -2.83 -1.68 0.23
N VAL A 51 -1.59 -2.07 -0.11
CA VAL A 51 -1.18 -2.35 -1.49
C VAL A 51 -2.01 -3.49 -2.06
N ASP A 52 -2.14 -4.59 -1.34
CA ASP A 52 -2.92 -5.75 -1.79
C ASP A 52 -4.39 -5.37 -2.06
N ALA A 53 -5.01 -4.61 -1.15
CA ALA A 53 -6.39 -4.16 -1.30
C ALA A 53 -6.61 -3.19 -2.47
N HIS A 54 -5.57 -2.47 -2.92
CA HIS A 54 -5.64 -1.51 -4.02
C HIS A 54 -4.94 -2.00 -5.30
N THR A 55 -4.46 -3.25 -5.32
CA THR A 55 -3.84 -3.86 -6.49
C THR A 55 -4.92 -4.28 -7.47
N VAL A 56 -5.01 -3.58 -8.61
CA VAL A 56 -5.92 -3.92 -9.69
C VAL A 56 -5.30 -5.01 -10.56
N GLN A 57 -5.99 -6.15 -10.68
CA GLN A 57 -5.50 -7.26 -11.50
C GLN A 57 -5.59 -6.90 -13.00
N PRO A 58 -4.59 -7.28 -13.81
CA PRO A 58 -4.62 -7.04 -15.24
C PRO A 58 -5.76 -7.81 -15.91
N ILE A 59 -6.39 -7.21 -16.92
CA ILE A 59 -7.43 -7.86 -17.70
C ILE A 59 -6.77 -8.88 -18.62
N THR A 60 -6.96 -10.17 -18.35
CA THR A 60 -6.52 -11.24 -19.24
C THR A 60 -7.59 -11.48 -20.31
N THR A 61 -7.47 -10.83 -21.48
CA THR A 61 -8.25 -11.23 -22.65
C THR A 61 -7.58 -12.45 -23.28
N ARG A 62 -8.21 -13.62 -23.14
CA ARG A 62 -7.75 -14.82 -23.87
C ARG A 62 -8.07 -14.61 -25.35
N PRO A 63 -7.07 -14.50 -26.25
CA PRO A 63 -7.36 -14.36 -27.67
C PRO A 63 -8.06 -15.64 -28.14
N ARG A 64 -9.29 -15.49 -28.64
CA ARG A 64 -9.99 -16.57 -29.34
C ARG A 64 -9.40 -16.67 -30.74
N PHE A 65 -8.23 -17.26 -30.87
CA PHE A 65 -7.75 -17.67 -32.18
C PHE A 65 -8.71 -18.74 -32.70
N ARG A 66 -9.59 -18.37 -33.65
CA ARG A 66 -10.31 -19.33 -34.46
C ARG A 66 -9.28 -19.93 -35.41
N ALA A 67 -9.03 -21.23 -35.28
CA ALA A 67 -8.36 -21.98 -36.33
C ALA A 67 -9.23 -21.87 -37.60
N VAL A 68 -8.65 -21.33 -38.67
CA VAL A 68 -9.22 -21.43 -40.01
C VAL A 68 -8.72 -22.76 -40.57
N ALA A 69 -9.65 -23.61 -40.97
CA ALA A 69 -9.40 -24.90 -41.61
C ALA A 69 -9.01 -24.70 -43.08
#